data_AF-A0A2E0M9I0-F1
#
_entry.id   AF-A0A2E0M9I0-F1
#
_cell.length_a   1.000
_cell.length_b   1.000
_cell.length_c   1.000
_cell.angle_alpha   90.00
_cell.angle_beta   90.00
_cell.angle_gamma   90.00
#
_symmetry.space_group_name_H-M   'P 1'
#
loop_
_entity.id
_entity.type
_entity.pdbx_description
1 polymer ?
#
loop_
_entity_poly.entity_id
_entity_poly.type
_entity_poly.pdbx_seq_one_letter_code
_entity_poly.pdbx_strand_id
1 'polypeptide(L)'
;MSTLTRVGLILLAGAMITVLGTSTVWDSEPSKEITTNDLANSMLDDWALPLLILGILMAMAMMGAAYLVRDERRENLEWEQRGEDV
;
A
#
# COMPACT_ATOMS: atom_id res chain seq x y z
N MET A 1 6.06 -7.64 13.75
CA MET A 1 4.71 -7.55 13.13
C MET A 1 3.68 -8.08 14.12
N SER A 2 2.63 -7.31 14.39
CA SER A 2 1.55 -7.73 15.30
C SER A 2 0.82 -8.96 14.75
N THR A 3 0.46 -9.90 15.64
CA THR A 3 -0.35 -11.09 15.31
C THR A 3 -1.70 -10.70 14.72
N LEU A 4 -2.28 -9.60 15.18
CA LEU A 4 -3.53 -9.04 14.68
C LEU A 4 -3.44 -8.65 13.21
N THR A 5 -2.35 -8.00 12.81
CA THR A 5 -2.10 -7.61 11.41
C THR A 5 -1.96 -8.82 10.51
N ARG A 6 -1.28 -9.88 10.98
CA ARG A 6 -1.13 -11.13 10.22
C ARG A 6 -2.47 -11.82 10.00
N VAL A 7 -3.29 -11.93 11.04
CA VAL A 7 -4.63 -12.52 10.94
C VAL A 7 -5.52 -11.67 10.02
N GLY A 8 -5.47 -10.35 10.15
CA GLY A 8 -6.21 -9.43 9.28
C GLY A 8 -5.85 -9.58 7.80
N LEU A 9 -4.57 -9.73 7.47
CA LEU A 9 -4.11 -9.96 6.10
C LEU A 9 -4.58 -11.31 5.54
N ILE A 10 -4.58 -12.37 6.34
CA ILE A 10 -5.07 -13.70 5.92
C ILE A 10 -6.58 -13.64 5.66
N LEU A 11 -7.35 -12.99 6.53
CA LEU A 11 -8.79 -12.82 6.35
C LEU A 11 -9.11 -11.96 5.12
N LEU A 12 -8.37 -10.87 4.90
CA LEU A 12 -8.52 -10.03 3.70
C LEU A 12 -8.23 -10.84 2.43
N ALA A 13 -7.13 -11.59 2.40
CA ALA A 13 -6.78 -12.44 1.27
C ALA A 13 -7.85 -13.50 1.01
N GLY A 14 -8.35 -14.17 2.06
CA GLY A 14 -9.43 -15.15 1.95
C GLY A 14 -10.72 -14.54 1.38
N ALA A 15 -11.15 -13.39 1.92
CA ALA A 15 -12.33 -12.67 1.43
C ALA A 15 -12.18 -12.28 -0.05
N MET A 16 -10.99 -11.85 -0.45
CA MET A 16 -10.71 -11.48 -1.83
C MET A 16 -10.76 -12.69 -2.77
N ILE A 17 -10.18 -13.83 -2.37
CA ILE A 17 -10.26 -15.09 -3.12
C ILE A 17 -11.72 -15.52 -3.28
N THR A 18 -12.55 -15.41 -2.23
CA THR A 18 -13.97 -15.76 -2.31
C THR A 18 -14.71 -14.88 -3.32
N VAL A 19 -14.54 -13.56 -3.25
CA VAL A 19 -15.25 -12.62 -4.14
C VAL A 19 -14.80 -12.80 -5.59
N LEU A 20 -13.48 -12.83 -5.84
CA LEU A 20 -12.92 -12.98 -7.18
C LEU A 20 -13.18 -14.37 -7.79
N GLY A 21 -13.33 -15.40 -6.95
CA GLY A 21 -13.67 -16.75 -7.37
C GLY A 21 -15.14 -16.96 -7.69
N THR A 22 -16.03 -15.99 -7.41
CA THR A 22 -17.44 -16.12 -7.77
C THR A 22 -17.62 -15.98 -9.29
N SER A 23 -18.24 -16.99 -9.93
CA SER A 23 -18.44 -16.99 -11.38
C SER A 23 -19.31 -15.81 -11.84
N THR A 24 -20.23 -15.35 -10.99
CA THR A 24 -21.16 -14.25 -11.26
C THR A 24 -20.47 -12.92 -11.58
N VAL A 25 -19.26 -12.69 -11.05
CA VAL A 25 -18.49 -11.47 -11.32
C VAL A 25 -17.97 -11.45 -12.77
N TRP A 26 -17.80 -12.62 -13.37
CA TRP A 26 -17.20 -12.80 -14.70
C TRP A 26 -18.19 -13.29 -15.75
N ASP A 27 -19.43 -13.60 -15.36
CA ASP A 27 -20.45 -14.23 -16.22
C ASP A 27 -21.03 -13.28 -17.27
N SER A 28 -20.73 -11.98 -17.16
CA SER A 28 -21.26 -10.94 -18.05
C SER A 28 -20.14 -10.33 -18.88
N GLU A 29 -20.30 -10.32 -20.20
CA GLU A 29 -19.53 -9.38 -21.01
C GLU A 29 -19.90 -7.96 -20.60
N PRO A 30 -18.91 -7.07 -20.36
CA PRO A 30 -19.18 -5.70 -19.98
C PRO A 30 -19.99 -5.01 -21.08
N SER A 31 -21.16 -4.48 -20.72
CA SER A 31 -22.08 -3.85 -21.66
C SER A 31 -21.58 -2.52 -22.24
N LYS A 32 -20.52 -1.96 -21.65
CA LYS A 32 -19.89 -0.70 -22.05
C LYS A 32 -18.37 -0.81 -21.83
N GLU A 33 -17.60 -0.29 -22.79
CA GLU A 33 -16.17 -0.08 -22.63
C GLU A 33 -15.92 1.07 -21.64
N ILE A 34 -15.12 0.81 -20.61
CA ILE A 34 -14.80 1.82 -19.58
C ILE A 34 -13.83 2.82 -20.18
N THR A 35 -14.23 4.09 -20.23
CA THR A 35 -13.35 5.16 -20.70
C THR A 35 -12.44 5.66 -19.57
N THR A 36 -11.35 6.34 -19.93
CA THR A 36 -10.49 7.02 -18.95
C THR A 36 -11.26 8.05 -18.12
N ASN A 37 -12.28 8.70 -18.70
CA ASN A 37 -13.14 9.62 -17.98
C ASN A 37 -14.04 8.91 -16.96
N ASP A 38 -14.61 7.75 -17.32
CA ASP A 38 -15.40 6.95 -16.37
C ASP A 38 -14.55 6.52 -15.18
N LEU A 39 -13.29 6.10 -15.42
CA LEU A 39 -12.35 5.77 -14.36
C LEU A 39 -12.01 6.98 -13.50
N ALA A 40 -11.68 8.13 -14.10
CA ALA A 40 -11.33 9.34 -13.36
C ALA A 40 -12.49 9.79 -12.46
N ASN A 41 -13.73 9.76 -12.96
CA ASN A 41 -14.91 10.09 -12.19
C ASN A 41 -15.09 9.12 -11.01
N SER A 42 -14.99 7.80 -11.23
CA SER A 42 -15.14 6.85 -10.12
C SER A 42 -14.02 6.97 -9.08
N MET A 43 -12.78 7.25 -9.50
CA MET A 43 -11.65 7.45 -8.58
C MET A 43 -11.76 8.73 -7.74
N LEU A 44 -12.27 9.81 -8.33
CA LEU A 44 -12.34 11.14 -7.69
C LEU A 44 -13.68 11.46 -7.04
N ASP A 45 -14.72 10.66 -7.28
CA ASP A 45 -16.04 10.79 -6.66
C ASP A 45 -16.30 9.60 -5.72
N ASP A 46 -16.64 8.42 -6.26
CA ASP A 46 -17.01 7.23 -5.48
C ASP A 46 -15.88 6.74 -4.54
N TRP A 47 -14.64 6.77 -5.03
CA TRP A 47 -13.46 6.26 -4.34
C TRP A 47 -12.56 7.35 -3.75
N ALA A 48 -13.04 8.61 -3.71
CA ALA A 48 -12.23 9.75 -3.30
C ALA A 48 -11.60 9.58 -1.90
N LEU A 49 -12.40 9.12 -0.92
CA LEU A 49 -11.94 8.96 0.46
C LEU A 49 -10.94 7.80 0.61
N PRO A 50 -11.20 6.58 0.09
CA PRO A 50 -10.19 5.53 0.05
C PRO A 50 -8.89 5.95 -0.64
N LEU A 51 -8.98 6.67 -1.77
CA LEU A 51 -7.82 7.15 -2.52
C LEU A 51 -6.99 8.15 -1.70
N LEU A 52 -7.64 9.05 -0.96
CA LEU A 52 -6.99 9.98 -0.04
C LEU A 52 -6.23 9.22 1.07
N ILE A 53 -6.87 8.24 1.69
CA ILE A 53 -6.26 7.42 2.74
C ILE A 53 -5.05 6.68 2.18
N LEU A 54 -5.16 6.10 0.98
CA LEU A 54 -4.04 5.44 0.30
C LEU A 54 -2.87 6.41 0.07
N GLY A 55 -3.14 7.64 -0.37
CA GLY A 55 -2.12 8.68 -0.53
C GLY A 55 -1.40 9.00 0.78
N ILE A 56 -2.12 9.10 1.90
CA ILE A 56 -1.54 9.32 3.23
C ILE A 56 -0.66 8.12 3.65
N LEU A 57 -1.14 6.89 3.43
CA LEU A 57 -0.39 5.67 3.72
C LEU A 57 0.91 5.61 2.90
N MET A 58 0.84 5.94 1.62
CA MET A 58 2.01 6.04 0.75
C MET A 58 3.01 7.10 1.23
N ALA A 59 2.51 8.28 1.62
CA ALA A 59 3.36 9.34 2.17
C ALA A 59 4.10 8.87 3.44
N MET A 60 3.39 8.19 4.35
CA MET A 60 4.00 7.61 5.55
C MET A 60 5.02 6.53 5.22
N ALA A 61 4.76 5.69 4.22
CA ALA A 61 5.71 4.69 3.76
C ALA A 61 7.00 5.32 3.21
N MET A 62 6.88 6.38 2.41
CA MET A 62 8.04 7.12 1.89
C MET A 62 8.85 7.79 3.01
N MET A 63 8.17 8.42 3.98
CA MET A 63 8.85 9.00 5.15
C MET A 63 9.58 7.92 5.96
N GLY A 64 8.94 6.76 6.20
CA GLY A 64 9.57 5.64 6.90
C GLY A 64 10.82 5.13 6.18
N ALA A 65 10.75 4.95 4.86
CA ALA A 65 11.91 4.52 4.06
C ALA A 65 13.07 5.53 4.12
N ALA A 66 12.77 6.84 4.05
CA ALA A 66 13.79 7.88 4.17
C ALA A 66 14.44 7.89 5.56
N TYR A 67 13.67 7.66 6.63
CA TYR A 67 14.21 7.55 7.98
C TYR A 67 15.11 6.33 8.16
N LEU A 68 14.76 5.18 7.58
CA LEU A 68 15.61 3.98 7.62
C LEU A 68 16.98 4.23 6.99
N VAL A 69 17.01 4.82 5.78
CA VAL A 69 18.28 5.17 5.12
C VAL A 69 19.06 6.19 5.95
N ARG A 70 18.39 7.19 6.53
CA ARG A 70 19.07 8.18 7.39
C ARG A 70 19.66 7.53 8.64
N ASP A 71 18.99 6.55 9.21
CA ASP A 71 19.45 5.81 10.39
C ASP A 71 20.69 4.99 10.07
N GLU A 72 20.68 4.24 8.96
CA GLU A 72 21.85 3.50 8.46
C GLU A 72 23.06 4.43 8.20
N ARG A 73 22.80 5.62 7.66
CA ARG A 73 23.86 6.62 7.43
C ARG A 73 24.42 7.20 8.73
N ARG A 74 23.59 7.40 9.76
CA ARG A 74 24.05 7.86 11.08
C ARG A 74 24.90 6.80 11.77
N GLU A 75 24.43 5.56 11.78
CA GLU A 75 25.19 4.45 12.37
C GLU A 75 26.57 4.34 11.72
N ASN A 76 26.65 4.37 10.39
CA ASN A 76 27.94 4.29 9.69
C ASN A 76 28.91 5.42 10.07
N LEU A 77 28.42 6.65 10.26
CA LEU A 77 29.24 7.78 10.69
C LEU A 77 29.76 7.61 12.13
N GLU A 78 28.96 7.04 13.02
CA GLU A 78 29.38 6.76 14.41
C GLU A 78 30.46 5.67 14.47
N TRP A 79 30.39 4.67 13.59
CA TRP A 79 31.46 3.67 13.43
C TRP A 79 32.77 4.28 12.90
N GLU A 80 32.70 5.20 11.93
CA GLU A 80 33.87 5.91 11.40
C GLU A 80 34.57 6.75 12.48
N GLN A 81 33.82 7.56 13.24
CA GLN A 81 34.37 8.42 14.30
C GLN A 81 35.02 7.62 15.43
N ARG A 82 34.43 6.49 15.83
CA ARG A 82 35.00 5.62 16.87
C ARG A 82 36.27 4.89 16.43
N GLY A 83 36.46 4.70 15.13
CA GLY A 83 37.66 4.10 14.55
C GLY A 83 38.86 5.05 14.51
N GLU A 84 38.64 6.37 14.58
CA GLU A 84 39.70 7.40 14.58
C GLU A 84 40.26 7.69 16.00
N ASP A 85 39.58 7.23 17.05
CA ASP A 85 39.95 7.44 18.46
C ASP A 85 40.88 6.33 19.05
N VAL A 86 41.45 5.44 18.22
CA VAL A 86 42.35 4.32 18.60
C VAL A 86 43.70 4.44 17.92
#